data_AF-A0A6A7MZB3-F1
#
_entry.id   AF-A0A6A7MZB3-F1
#
_cell.length_a   1.000
_cell.length_b   1.000
_cell.length_c   1.000
_cell.angle_alpha   90.00
_cell.angle_beta   90.00
_cell.angle_gamma   90.00
#
_symmetry.space_group_name_H-M   'P 1'
#
loop_
_entity.id
_entity.type
_entity.pdbx_description
1 polymer ?
#
loop_
_entity_poly.entity_id
_entity_poly.type
_entity_poly.pdbx_seq_one_letter_code
_entity_poly.pdbx_strand_id
1 'polypeptide(L)'
;MSGMYPLLAQDCSDALAVFAYAVYKQHKAETLRAILAAKGSPATAADLEAFYLTANTSAMRAMYIQRAEFMMQNFIGETLEFRKRELEHKFLTTKIGEQLQSIQSDQHQKRSWKGWAADVSGNLAVNFVTILVIAALLFGFRGLDQMLNEFGRNSGVLSK
;
A
#
# COMPACT_ATOMS: atom_id res chain seq x y z
N MET A 1 9.59 52.54 16.71
CA MET A 1 8.55 51.79 15.96
C MET A 1 8.70 50.32 16.32
N SER A 2 7.70 49.72 16.97
CA SER A 2 7.68 48.26 17.15
C SER A 2 7.70 47.59 15.78
N GLY A 3 8.48 46.53 15.62
CA GLY A 3 8.48 45.76 14.37
C GLY A 3 7.11 45.16 14.09
N MET A 4 6.81 44.88 12.81
CA MET A 4 5.54 44.26 12.39
C MET A 4 5.27 42.94 13.10
N TYR A 5 6.31 42.12 13.33
CA TYR A 5 6.16 40.80 13.95
C TYR A 5 5.56 40.86 15.37
N PRO A 6 6.07 41.67 16.32
CA PRO A 6 5.43 41.88 17.60
C PRO A 6 3.95 42.28 17.54
N LEU A 7 3.55 43.09 16.55
CA LEU A 7 2.15 43.49 16.38
C LEU A 7 1.29 42.31 15.93
N LEU A 8 1.79 41.50 14.99
CA LEU A 8 1.10 40.30 14.53
C LEU A 8 1.02 39.22 15.62
N ALA A 9 2.07 39.06 16.44
CA ALA A 9 2.09 38.10 17.54
C ALA A 9 1.18 38.49 18.73
N GLN A 10 0.77 39.76 18.83
CA GLN A 10 -0.29 40.18 19.76
C GLN A 10 -1.69 39.84 19.24
N ASP A 11 -1.86 39.94 17.92
CA ASP A 11 -3.16 39.76 17.26
C ASP A 11 -3.48 38.27 16.97
N CYS A 12 -2.50 37.36 16.99
CA CYS A 12 -2.69 35.93 16.73
C CYS A 12 -1.63 35.03 17.39
N SER A 13 -1.77 33.69 17.25
CA SER A 13 -0.80 32.73 17.80
C SER A 13 0.59 32.85 17.16
N ASP A 14 1.65 32.48 17.88
CA ASP A 14 3.04 32.60 17.40
C ASP A 14 3.28 31.90 16.06
N ALA A 15 2.73 30.69 15.89
CA ALA A 15 2.85 29.96 14.63
C ALA A 15 2.20 30.73 13.47
N LEU A 16 0.99 31.25 13.69
CA LEU A 16 0.26 32.02 12.68
C LEU A 16 0.93 33.37 12.41
N ALA A 17 1.51 34.01 13.42
CA ALA A 17 2.25 35.26 13.30
C ALA A 17 3.49 35.11 12.41
N VAL A 18 4.17 33.96 12.42
CA VAL A 18 5.28 33.66 11.49
C VAL A 18 4.79 33.64 10.04
N PHE A 19 3.67 32.96 9.75
CA PHE A 19 3.09 32.95 8.41
C PHE A 19 2.58 34.33 8.00
N ALA A 20 1.89 35.06 8.88
CA ALA A 20 1.43 36.41 8.61
C ALA A 20 2.60 37.36 8.34
N TYR A 21 3.71 37.21 9.04
CA TYR A 21 4.93 37.97 8.79
C TYR A 21 5.59 37.62 7.45
N ALA A 22 5.51 36.36 7.02
CA ALA A 22 5.95 35.96 5.68
C ALA A 22 5.09 36.62 4.59
N VAL A 23 3.75 36.64 4.76
CA VAL A 23 2.82 37.34 3.86
C VAL A 23 3.14 38.84 3.81
N TYR A 24 3.39 39.47 4.95
CA TYR A 24 3.82 40.87 5.00
C TYR A 24 5.11 41.11 4.21
N LYS A 25 6.13 40.26 4.37
CA LYS A 25 7.39 40.39 3.63
C LYS A 25 7.20 40.19 2.13
N GLN A 26 6.31 39.29 1.73
CA GLN A 26 5.93 39.11 0.34
C GLN A 26 5.25 40.38 -0.22
N HIS A 27 4.26 40.92 0.48
CA HIS A 27 3.57 42.14 0.06
C HIS A 27 4.53 43.33 -0.06
N LYS A 28 5.49 43.46 0.88
CA LYS A 28 6.55 44.46 0.79
C LYS A 28 7.39 44.26 -0.49
N ALA A 29 7.84 43.04 -0.77
CA ALA A 29 8.63 42.76 -1.97
C ALA A 29 7.85 43.04 -3.27
N GLU A 30 6.57 42.68 -3.32
CA GLU A 30 5.67 42.97 -4.46
C GLU A 30 5.50 44.47 -4.67
N THR A 31 5.28 45.23 -3.58
CA THR A 31 5.17 46.69 -3.65
C THR A 31 6.45 47.31 -4.21
N LEU A 32 7.62 46.89 -3.72
CA LEU A 32 8.90 47.41 -4.20
C LEU A 32 9.15 47.10 -5.67
N ARG A 33 8.76 45.89 -6.14
CA ARG A 33 8.81 45.54 -7.56
C ARG A 33 7.86 46.40 -8.39
N ALA A 34 6.66 46.66 -7.90
CA ALA A 34 5.68 47.50 -8.59
C ALA A 34 6.17 48.95 -8.71
N ILE A 35 6.79 49.51 -7.67
CA ILE A 35 7.37 50.85 -7.69
C ILE A 35 8.52 50.92 -8.70
N LEU A 36 9.41 49.93 -8.71
CA LEU A 36 10.50 49.85 -9.68
C LEU A 36 9.97 49.78 -11.12
N ALA A 37 8.93 48.99 -11.37
CA ALA A 37 8.31 48.86 -12.67
C ALA A 37 7.61 50.17 -13.12
N ALA A 38 6.98 50.90 -12.20
CA ALA A 38 6.25 52.12 -12.52
C ALA A 38 7.15 53.36 -12.71
N LYS A 39 8.19 53.51 -11.88
CA LYS A 39 9.08 54.68 -11.89
C LYS A 39 10.36 54.47 -12.70
N GLY A 40 10.73 53.22 -12.97
CA GLY A 40 12.02 52.86 -13.58
C GLY A 40 13.23 53.01 -12.64
N SER A 41 13.00 53.38 -11.38
CA SER A 41 14.03 53.59 -10.36
C SER A 41 13.69 52.85 -9.06
N PRO A 42 14.69 52.45 -8.25
CA PRO A 42 14.45 51.84 -6.94
C PRO A 42 13.55 52.70 -6.03
N ALA A 43 12.85 52.04 -5.11
CA ALA A 43 11.99 52.72 -4.15
C ALA A 43 12.80 53.68 -3.26
N THR A 44 12.28 54.89 -3.09
CA THR A 44 12.88 55.91 -2.24
C THR A 44 12.55 55.67 -0.76
N ALA A 45 13.21 56.40 0.15
CA ALA A 45 12.86 56.35 1.57
C ALA A 45 11.41 56.79 1.83
N ALA A 46 10.90 57.78 1.09
CA ALA A 46 9.52 58.25 1.20
C ALA A 46 8.51 57.16 0.75
N ASP A 47 8.84 56.42 -0.31
CA ASP A 47 8.02 55.29 -0.78
C ASP A 47 7.91 54.18 0.27
N LEU A 48 9.02 53.89 0.95
CA LEU A 48 9.06 52.91 2.04
C LEU A 48 8.25 53.37 3.26
N GLU A 49 8.32 54.65 3.60
CA GLU A 49 7.55 55.23 4.69
C GLU A 49 6.04 55.17 4.42
N ALA A 50 5.62 55.55 3.20
CA ALA A 50 4.23 55.44 2.76
C ALA A 50 3.72 53.99 2.83
N PHE A 51 4.55 53.02 2.44
CA PHE A 51 4.23 51.61 2.62
C PHE A 51 4.03 51.25 4.09
N TYR A 52 4.95 51.64 4.99
CA TYR A 52 4.84 51.29 6.41
C TYR A 52 3.62 51.91 7.09
N LEU A 53 3.26 53.15 6.74
CA LEU A 53 2.06 53.80 7.24
C LEU A 53 0.80 53.00 6.88
N THR A 54 0.75 52.47 5.66
CA THR A 54 -0.38 51.69 5.17
C THR A 54 -0.37 50.27 5.75
N ALA A 55 0.78 49.60 5.71
CA ALA A 55 0.94 48.20 6.07
C ALA A 55 0.72 47.93 7.56
N ASN A 56 0.97 48.90 8.44
CA ASN A 56 0.79 48.77 9.89
C ASN A 56 -0.64 49.00 10.37
N THR A 57 -1.58 49.37 9.49
CA THR A 57 -2.99 49.55 9.83
C THR A 57 -3.62 48.24 10.31
N SER A 58 -4.65 48.33 11.16
CA SER A 58 -5.37 47.14 11.66
C SER A 58 -5.96 46.30 10.53
N ALA A 59 -6.52 46.95 9.50
CA ALA A 59 -7.08 46.28 8.33
C ALA A 59 -6.02 45.45 7.58
N MET A 60 -4.82 46.00 7.36
CA MET A 60 -3.74 45.27 6.68
C MET A 60 -3.20 44.13 7.52
N ARG A 61 -3.08 44.31 8.85
CA ARG A 61 -2.69 43.22 9.75
C ARG A 61 -3.71 42.09 9.74
N ALA A 62 -4.99 42.40 9.80
CA ALA A 62 -6.07 41.41 9.69
C ALA A 62 -6.01 40.65 8.35
N MET A 63 -5.75 41.36 7.24
CA MET A 63 -5.55 40.73 5.93
C MET A 63 -4.35 39.77 5.92
N TYR A 64 -3.21 40.14 6.52
CA TYR A 64 -2.06 39.24 6.60
C TYR A 64 -2.36 37.99 7.41
N ILE A 65 -3.07 38.13 8.53
CA ILE A 65 -3.49 37.01 9.39
C ILE A 65 -4.43 36.10 8.61
N GLN A 66 -5.48 36.63 8.00
CA GLN A 66 -6.44 35.85 7.22
C GLN A 66 -5.76 35.07 6.08
N ARG A 67 -4.81 35.71 5.38
CA ARG A 67 -4.07 35.05 4.31
C ARG A 67 -3.14 33.95 4.85
N ALA A 68 -2.56 34.17 6.01
CA ALA A 68 -1.75 33.17 6.70
C ALA A 68 -2.60 31.97 7.14
N GLU A 69 -3.81 32.20 7.65
CA GLU A 69 -4.75 31.13 8.02
C GLU A 69 -5.08 30.26 6.80
N PHE A 70 -5.40 30.89 5.68
CA PHE A 70 -5.68 30.18 4.42
C PHE A 70 -4.48 29.34 3.96
N MET A 71 -3.26 29.89 4.01
CA MET A 71 -2.05 29.13 3.66
C MET A 71 -1.82 27.95 4.59
N MET A 72 -2.03 28.12 5.90
CA MET A 72 -1.85 27.06 6.89
C MET A 72 -2.90 25.96 6.71
N GLN A 73 -4.16 26.32 6.47
CA GLN A 73 -5.24 25.37 6.20
C GLN A 73 -4.96 24.53 4.94
N ASN A 74 -4.52 25.17 3.86
CA ASN A 74 -4.17 24.46 2.62
C ASN A 74 -2.98 23.53 2.84
N PHE A 75 -1.93 24.01 3.52
CA PHE A 75 -0.75 23.19 3.80
C PHE A 75 -1.10 21.95 4.64
N ILE A 76 -1.90 22.11 5.69
CA ILE A 76 -2.36 20.99 6.51
C ILE A 76 -3.21 20.04 5.69
N GLY A 77 -4.16 20.56 4.89
CA GLY A 77 -5.02 19.76 4.02
C GLY A 77 -4.23 18.92 3.01
N GLU A 78 -3.30 19.55 2.28
CA GLU A 78 -2.43 18.87 1.32
C GLU A 78 -1.52 17.84 1.98
N THR A 79 -0.93 18.19 3.13
CA THR A 79 -0.06 17.28 3.88
C THR A 79 -0.84 16.07 4.39
N LEU A 80 -2.05 16.26 4.89
CA LEU A 80 -2.90 15.18 5.39
C LEU A 80 -3.33 14.26 4.25
N GLU A 81 -3.74 14.81 3.11
CA GLU A 81 -4.06 14.03 1.91
C GLU A 81 -2.86 13.25 1.37
N PHE A 82 -1.68 13.85 1.38
CA PHE A 82 -0.44 13.15 1.01
C PHE A 82 -0.16 11.99 1.96
N ARG A 83 -0.24 12.21 3.28
CA ARG A 83 -0.02 11.15 4.29
C ARG A 83 -1.04 10.05 4.20
N LYS A 84 -2.32 10.38 3.96
CA LYS A 84 -3.38 9.39 3.73
C LYS A 84 -3.03 8.47 2.56
N ARG A 85 -2.67 9.04 1.41
CA ARG A 85 -2.25 8.25 0.23
C ARG A 85 -1.00 7.42 0.49
N GLU A 86 -0.03 7.98 1.22
CA GLU A 86 1.18 7.24 1.60
C GLU A 86 0.85 6.04 2.49
N LEU A 87 -0.05 6.20 3.47
CA LEU A 87 -0.52 5.11 4.33
C LEU A 87 -1.31 4.07 3.53
N GLU A 88 -2.24 4.48 2.67
CA GLU A 88 -3.00 3.58 1.80
C GLU A 88 -2.06 2.75 0.91
N HIS A 89 -1.07 3.40 0.30
CA HIS A 89 -0.07 2.74 -0.53
C HIS A 89 0.77 1.75 0.28
N LYS A 90 1.26 2.14 1.47
CA LYS A 90 1.99 1.24 2.36
C LYS A 90 1.14 0.06 2.79
N PHE A 91 -0.11 0.30 3.17
CA PHE A 91 -1.04 -0.76 3.58
C PHE A 91 -1.27 -1.76 2.44
N LEU A 92 -1.57 -1.28 1.23
CA LEU A 92 -1.76 -2.12 0.05
C LEU A 92 -0.49 -2.91 -0.27
N THR A 93 0.67 -2.25 -0.33
CA THR A 93 1.92 -2.91 -0.70
C THR A 93 2.34 -3.95 0.33
N THR A 94 2.24 -3.64 1.62
CA THR A 94 2.63 -4.55 2.70
C THR A 94 1.65 -5.70 2.87
N LYS A 95 0.33 -5.45 2.89
CA LYS A 95 -0.66 -6.53 3.08
C LYS A 95 -0.78 -7.42 1.85
N ILE A 96 -0.77 -6.84 0.65
CA ILE A 96 -0.78 -7.64 -0.59
C ILE A 96 0.55 -8.37 -0.74
N GLY A 97 1.68 -7.74 -0.41
CA GLY A 97 2.99 -8.38 -0.39
C GLY A 97 3.05 -9.57 0.57
N GLU A 98 2.57 -9.40 1.81
CA GLU A 98 2.48 -10.47 2.82
C GLU A 98 1.58 -11.62 2.35
N GLN A 99 0.42 -11.32 1.77
CA GLN A 99 -0.51 -12.34 1.27
C GLN A 99 0.03 -13.07 0.04
N LEU A 100 0.69 -12.37 -0.88
CA LEU A 100 1.33 -13.01 -2.04
C LEU A 100 2.49 -13.90 -1.61
N GLN A 101 3.27 -13.47 -0.61
CA GLN A 101 4.37 -14.25 -0.06
C GLN A 101 3.85 -15.49 0.69
N SER A 102 2.74 -15.38 1.43
CA SER A 102 2.12 -16.55 2.07
C SER A 102 1.51 -17.53 1.07
N ILE A 103 0.84 -17.04 0.02
CA ILE A 103 0.32 -17.88 -1.07
C ILE A 103 1.46 -18.58 -1.81
N GLN A 104 2.57 -17.88 -2.08
CA GLN A 104 3.75 -18.49 -2.68
C GLN A 104 4.38 -19.54 -1.76
N SER A 105 4.54 -19.28 -0.45
CA SER A 105 5.08 -20.27 0.47
C SER A 105 4.21 -21.53 0.54
N ASP A 106 2.89 -21.37 0.56
CA ASP A 106 1.94 -22.48 0.57
C ASP A 106 2.00 -23.29 -0.73
N GLN A 107 2.14 -22.63 -1.88
CA GLN A 107 2.31 -23.31 -3.16
C GLN A 107 3.65 -24.02 -3.27
N HIS A 108 4.74 -23.44 -2.76
CA HIS A 108 6.06 -24.08 -2.73
C HIS A 108 6.10 -25.29 -1.79
N GLN A 109 5.38 -25.22 -0.65
CA GLN A 109 5.24 -26.35 0.26
C GLN A 109 4.44 -27.49 -0.37
N LYS A 110 3.35 -27.18 -1.09
CA LYS A 110 2.57 -28.16 -1.86
C LYS A 110 3.30 -28.72 -3.08
N ARG A 111 4.26 -27.96 -3.66
CA ARG A 111 5.15 -28.40 -4.75
C ARG A 111 6.42 -29.11 -4.27
N SER A 112 6.61 -29.33 -2.97
CA SER A 112 7.71 -30.18 -2.51
C SER A 112 7.56 -31.56 -3.15
N TRP A 113 8.62 -32.08 -3.77
CA TRP A 113 8.65 -33.39 -4.42
C TRP A 113 8.12 -34.51 -3.50
N LYS A 114 8.23 -34.32 -2.18
CA LYS A 114 7.67 -35.23 -1.17
C LYS A 114 6.14 -35.22 -1.10
N GLY A 115 5.50 -34.06 -1.26
CA GLY A 115 4.03 -33.94 -1.29
C GLY A 115 3.45 -34.55 -2.55
N TRP A 116 4.05 -34.25 -3.72
CA TRP A 116 3.68 -34.89 -4.98
C TRP A 116 3.92 -36.41 -4.94
N ALA A 117 5.05 -36.88 -4.41
CA ALA A 117 5.33 -38.30 -4.29
C ALA A 117 4.37 -39.01 -3.32
N ALA A 118 3.96 -38.37 -2.22
CA ALA A 118 2.97 -38.94 -1.29
C ALA A 118 1.60 -39.10 -1.96
N ASP A 119 1.11 -38.05 -2.65
CA ASP A 119 -0.19 -38.08 -3.31
C ASP A 119 -0.22 -39.04 -4.50
N VAL A 120 0.84 -39.06 -5.31
CA VAL A 120 0.94 -39.98 -6.46
C VAL A 120 1.15 -41.42 -5.99
N SER A 121 2.00 -41.68 -4.99
CA SER A 121 2.24 -43.05 -4.51
C SER A 121 1.03 -43.65 -3.82
N GLY A 122 0.24 -42.86 -3.08
CA GLY A 122 -0.99 -43.34 -2.45
C GLY A 122 -1.99 -43.87 -3.48
N ASN A 123 -2.25 -43.09 -4.53
CA ASN A 123 -3.24 -43.47 -5.55
C ASN A 123 -2.71 -44.57 -6.49
N LEU A 124 -1.41 -44.57 -6.79
CA LEU A 124 -0.78 -45.61 -7.61
C LEU A 124 -0.72 -46.95 -6.87
N ALA A 125 -0.39 -46.94 -5.57
CA ALA A 125 -0.29 -48.15 -4.75
C ALA A 125 -1.63 -48.86 -4.62
N VAL A 126 -2.72 -48.11 -4.40
CA VAL A 126 -4.07 -48.69 -4.32
C VAL A 126 -4.43 -49.39 -5.64
N ASN A 127 -4.26 -48.73 -6.78
CA ASN A 127 -4.56 -49.33 -8.09
C ASN A 127 -3.67 -50.56 -8.37
N PHE A 128 -2.39 -50.50 -8.02
CA PHE A 128 -1.47 -51.63 -8.18
C PHE A 128 -1.86 -52.83 -7.33
N VAL A 129 -2.23 -52.60 -6.07
CA VAL A 129 -2.75 -53.65 -5.16
C VAL A 129 -4.05 -54.24 -5.72
N THR A 130 -4.96 -53.42 -6.21
CA THR A 130 -6.21 -53.90 -6.84
C THR A 130 -5.93 -54.81 -8.03
N ILE A 131 -4.99 -54.43 -8.91
CA ILE A 131 -4.59 -55.27 -10.05
C ILE A 131 -4.00 -56.61 -9.57
N LEU A 132 -3.13 -56.60 -8.56
CA LEU A 132 -2.56 -57.83 -8.00
C LEU A 132 -3.62 -58.74 -7.39
N VAL A 133 -4.60 -58.19 -6.67
CA VAL A 133 -5.71 -58.95 -6.09
C VAL A 133 -6.56 -59.59 -7.19
N ILE A 134 -6.92 -58.82 -8.24
CA ILE A 134 -7.68 -59.35 -9.38
C ILE A 134 -6.88 -60.45 -10.09
N ALA A 135 -5.57 -60.26 -10.30
CA ALA A 135 -4.72 -61.27 -10.91
C ALA A 135 -4.66 -62.55 -10.05
N ALA A 136 -4.45 -62.42 -8.74
CA ALA A 136 -4.40 -63.55 -7.82
C ALA A 136 -5.72 -64.33 -7.79
N LEU A 137 -6.87 -63.64 -7.83
CA LEU A 137 -8.17 -64.28 -7.95
C LEU A 137 -8.30 -65.04 -9.28
N LEU A 138 -7.98 -64.41 -10.42
CA LEU A 138 -8.08 -65.05 -11.73
C LEU A 138 -7.17 -66.28 -11.87
N PHE A 139 -5.93 -66.20 -11.41
CA PHE A 139 -4.99 -67.33 -11.44
C PHE A 139 -5.36 -68.39 -10.41
N GLY A 140 -5.82 -68.01 -9.23
CA GLY A 140 -6.30 -68.93 -8.19
C GLY A 140 -7.50 -69.75 -8.65
N PHE A 141 -8.51 -69.10 -9.25
CA PHE A 141 -9.67 -69.79 -9.80
C PHE A 141 -9.29 -70.74 -10.94
N ARG A 142 -8.44 -70.30 -11.89
CA ARG A 142 -7.97 -71.18 -12.97
C ARG A 142 -7.17 -72.37 -12.46
N GLY A 143 -6.35 -72.17 -11.43
CA GLY A 143 -5.58 -73.24 -10.80
C GLY A 143 -6.48 -74.27 -10.09
N LEU A 144 -7.49 -73.80 -9.34
CA LEU A 144 -8.48 -74.67 -8.72
C LEU A 144 -9.31 -75.43 -9.75
N ASP A 145 -9.76 -74.79 -10.83
CA ASP A 145 -10.50 -75.45 -11.91
C ASP A 145 -9.66 -76.51 -12.63
N GLN A 146 -8.36 -76.26 -12.83
CA GLN A 146 -7.44 -77.25 -13.39
C GLN A 146 -7.27 -78.43 -12.45
N MET A 147 -7.03 -78.19 -11.14
CA MET A 147 -6.91 -79.28 -10.17
C MET A 147 -8.21 -80.06 -10.02
N LEU A 148 -9.37 -79.40 -10.01
CA LEU A 148 -10.67 -80.07 -9.94
C LEU A 148 -10.96 -80.89 -11.19
N ASN A 149 -10.61 -80.40 -12.39
CA ASN A 149 -10.74 -81.17 -13.62
C ASN A 149 -9.77 -82.35 -13.68
N GLU A 150 -8.54 -82.18 -13.22
CA GLU A 150 -7.52 -83.23 -13.21
C GLU A 150 -7.84 -84.30 -12.15
N PHE A 151 -8.31 -83.87 -10.97
CA PHE A 151 -8.84 -84.75 -9.93
C PHE A 151 -10.11 -85.45 -10.41
N GLY A 152 -11.01 -84.76 -11.10
CA GLY A 152 -12.23 -85.35 -11.66
C GLY A 152 -11.96 -86.37 -12.77
N ARG A 153 -10.93 -86.15 -13.61
CA ARG A 153 -10.44 -87.13 -14.60
C ARG A 153 -9.77 -88.34 -13.94
N ASN A 154 -8.94 -88.14 -12.92
CA ASN A 154 -8.17 -89.22 -12.28
C ASN A 154 -8.97 -89.99 -11.22
N SER A 155 -9.98 -89.39 -10.60
CA SER A 155 -10.86 -90.04 -9.61
C SER A 155 -12.08 -90.72 -10.23
N GLY A 156 -12.29 -90.58 -11.54
CA GLY A 156 -13.38 -91.23 -12.27
C GLY A 156 -14.78 -90.66 -11.98
N VAL A 157 -14.89 -89.55 -11.23
CA VAL A 157 -16.17 -88.93 -10.86
C VAL A 157 -16.77 -88.12 -12.02
N LEU A 158 -15.97 -87.69 -12.99
CA LEU A 158 -16.44 -87.00 -14.19
C LEU A 158 -16.48 -87.95 -15.40
N SER A 159 -17.39 -88.91 -15.36
CA SER A 159 -17.78 -89.75 -16.49
C SER A 159 -19.31 -89.73 -16.65
N LYS A 160 -19.84 -88.60 -17.12
CA LYS A 160 -20.93 -88.48 -18.11
C LYS A 160 -21.30 -87.02 -18.33
#